data_AF-A0AAV9F375-F1
#
_entry.id   AF-A0AAV9F375-F1
#
_cell.length_a   1.000
_cell.length_b   1.000
_cell.length_c   1.000
_cell.angle_alpha   90.00
_cell.angle_beta   90.00
_cell.angle_gamma   90.00
#
_symmetry.space_group_name_H-M   'P 1'
#
loop_
_entity.id
_entity.type
_entity.pdbx_description
1 polymer ?
#
loop_
_entity_poly.entity_id
_entity_poly.type
_entity_poly.pdbx_seq_one_letter_code
_entity_poly.pdbx_strand_id
1 'polypeptide(L)'
;MLNLRYFKDQNKNCYTLPSFEDTKYLIRVGFYYGNYDRLSKPPVFDLQVDGNTWVTVVSLIDEPVYYEVIYIARGDVISICLARMRANEFPFISSLEAVPLSDGMYQSLSSDYAYLTSYRYHFGEDGSIGYHVDDPYNRVLRELAGNLDSMVDAMNITLSPVEGSDSSSMINAIEIYTASDMLNVIGTYEVDVEGLANITKGFEKLKGWPGEPCLPANTIWEWLNCSGGDFVRLKYRYLSGYGLEGTLPDFSQMQALQVIRDLHDNHLTGTIPDFLGKLPNPRTLNNNDDDDMEVAPREVPQLVYAQPVPRV
;
A
#
# COMPACT_ATOMS: atom_id res chain seq x y z
N MET A 1 -5.39 23.05 -7.59
CA MET A 1 -4.59 22.61 -6.43
C MET A 1 -3.37 23.51 -6.31
N LEU A 2 -3.10 24.12 -5.15
CA LEU A 2 -1.94 25.03 -4.98
C LEU A 2 -0.86 24.46 -4.06
N ASN A 3 -1.15 23.37 -3.34
CA ASN A 3 -0.24 22.75 -2.39
C ASN A 3 -0.11 21.26 -2.68
N LEU A 4 1.06 20.69 -2.39
CA LEU A 4 1.33 19.25 -2.43
C LEU A 4 2.16 18.83 -1.22
N ARG A 5 2.08 17.55 -0.86
CA ARG A 5 2.98 16.89 0.08
C ARG A 5 3.80 15.85 -0.67
N TYR A 6 5.11 15.80 -0.43
CA TYR A 6 6.01 14.80 -1.03
C TYR A 6 6.78 14.05 0.07
N PHE A 7 7.27 12.85 -0.25
CA PHE A 7 7.83 11.92 0.73
C PHE A 7 9.24 11.44 0.36
N LYS A 8 10.25 11.91 1.12
CA LYS A 8 11.67 11.60 0.90
C LYS A 8 12.21 10.44 1.72
N ASP A 9 11.70 10.24 2.92
CA ASP A 9 12.37 9.37 3.90
C ASP A 9 12.02 7.90 3.70
N GLN A 10 10.73 7.60 3.50
CA GLN A 10 10.24 6.22 3.40
C GLN A 10 9.91 5.82 1.97
N ASN A 11 10.16 4.55 1.63
CA ASN A 11 9.71 3.97 0.36
C ASN A 11 8.19 3.82 0.26
N LYS A 12 7.45 3.81 1.37
CA LYS A 12 5.99 3.70 1.38
C LYS A 12 5.38 4.64 2.40
N ASN A 13 4.37 5.40 1.99
CA ASN A 13 3.70 6.38 2.85
C ASN A 13 2.20 6.20 2.70
N CYS A 14 1.47 5.94 3.80
CA CYS A 14 0.05 5.62 3.74
C CYS A 14 -0.81 6.60 4.53
N TYR A 15 -2.00 6.85 3.99
CA TYR A 15 -3.10 7.52 4.65
C TYR A 15 -4.09 6.47 5.13
N THR A 16 -4.55 6.58 6.37
CA THR A 16 -5.62 5.76 6.92
C THR A 16 -6.91 6.55 6.91
N LEU A 17 -7.94 5.96 6.30
CA LEU A 17 -9.27 6.54 6.19
C LEU A 17 -10.23 5.66 6.98
N PRO A 18 -11.04 6.22 7.90
CA PRO A 18 -12.05 5.43 8.60
C PRO A 18 -13.09 4.93 7.60
N SER A 19 -13.47 3.66 7.71
CA SER A 19 -14.45 3.01 6.86
C SER A 19 -15.45 2.18 7.66
N PHE A 20 -16.48 1.72 6.97
CA PHE A 20 -17.41 0.72 7.48
C PHE A 20 -17.32 -0.50 6.57
N GLU A 21 -17.20 -1.68 7.18
CA GLU A 21 -17.17 -2.95 6.45
C GLU A 21 -18.37 -3.05 5.48
N ASP A 22 -18.13 -3.65 4.32
CA ASP A 22 -19.07 -3.81 3.20
C ASP A 22 -19.61 -2.51 2.58
N THR A 23 -19.10 -1.35 3.00
CA THR A 23 -19.46 -0.06 2.40
C THR A 23 -18.62 0.22 1.16
N LYS A 24 -19.29 0.67 0.09
CA LYS A 24 -18.64 1.10 -1.15
C LYS A 24 -18.12 2.53 -0.99
N TYR A 25 -16.88 2.77 -1.38
CA TYR A 25 -16.28 4.10 -1.41
C TYR A 25 -15.84 4.46 -2.82
N LEU A 26 -16.19 5.67 -3.28
CA LEU A 26 -15.50 6.31 -4.39
C LEU A 26 -14.29 7.05 -3.81
N ILE A 27 -13.10 6.56 -4.14
CA ILE A 27 -11.83 7.14 -3.70
C ILE A 27 -11.19 7.81 -4.90
N ARG A 28 -10.81 9.08 -4.74
CA ARG A 28 -10.15 9.90 -5.76
C ARG A 28 -8.85 10.46 -5.19
N VAL A 29 -7.76 10.26 -5.93
CA VAL A 29 -6.45 10.81 -5.59
C VAL A 29 -6.00 11.76 -6.70
N GLY A 30 -5.62 12.97 -6.31
CA GLY A 30 -5.18 14.03 -7.22
C GLY A 30 -3.69 14.30 -7.12
N PHE A 31 -3.04 14.43 -8.28
CA PHE A 31 -1.62 14.69 -8.42
C PHE A 31 -1.39 15.90 -9.32
N TYR A 32 -0.87 16.98 -8.76
CA TYR A 32 -0.40 18.14 -9.49
C TYR A 32 1.08 18.39 -9.18
N TYR A 33 1.97 18.05 -10.12
CA TYR A 33 3.42 18.18 -9.93
C TYR A 33 3.86 19.65 -9.93
N GLY A 34 3.40 20.44 -10.89
CA GLY A 34 3.68 21.89 -10.98
C GLY A 34 5.16 22.24 -10.97
N ASN A 35 6.02 21.29 -11.35
CA ASN A 35 7.48 21.40 -11.30
C ASN A 35 8.04 21.90 -9.96
N TYR A 36 7.47 21.45 -8.84
CA TYR A 36 7.80 21.97 -7.51
C TYR A 36 9.29 21.85 -7.11
N ASP A 37 10.00 20.87 -7.67
CA ASP A 37 11.41 20.59 -7.41
C ASP A 37 12.37 21.14 -8.48
N ARG A 38 11.83 21.79 -9.53
CA ARG A 38 12.57 22.37 -10.67
C ARG A 38 13.35 21.36 -11.52
N LEU A 39 12.99 20.07 -11.47
CA LEU A 39 13.64 19.03 -12.26
C LEU A 39 12.98 18.82 -13.63
N SER A 40 11.76 19.33 -13.82
CA SER A 40 10.92 19.11 -15.00
C SER A 40 10.75 17.62 -15.33
N LYS A 41 10.82 16.78 -14.29
CA LYS A 41 10.77 15.32 -14.40
C LYS A 41 9.88 14.80 -13.26
N PRO A 42 8.58 14.68 -13.50
CA PRO A 42 7.68 14.13 -12.51
C PRO A 42 8.10 12.71 -12.10
N PRO A 43 8.09 12.37 -10.80
CA PRO A 43 8.45 11.04 -10.32
C PRO A 43 7.37 10.02 -10.67
N VAL A 44 7.77 8.76 -10.84
CA VAL A 44 6.86 7.62 -11.09
C VAL A 44 6.83 6.73 -9.84
N PHE A 45 5.63 6.40 -9.38
CA PHE A 45 5.44 5.63 -8.15
C PHE A 45 4.11 4.88 -8.19
N ASP A 46 3.96 3.85 -7.35
CA ASP A 46 2.73 3.07 -7.27
C ASP A 46 1.75 3.68 -6.27
N LEU A 47 0.47 3.64 -6.60
CA LEU A 47 -0.65 3.89 -5.72
C LEU A 47 -1.27 2.55 -5.32
N GLN A 48 -1.60 2.40 -4.05
CA GLN A 48 -2.09 1.14 -3.48
C GLN A 48 -3.31 1.39 -2.58
N VAL A 49 -4.19 0.40 -2.52
CA VAL A 49 -5.35 0.35 -1.60
C VAL A 49 -5.29 -0.96 -0.82
N ASP A 50 -5.23 -0.87 0.51
CA ASP A 50 -5.14 -2.02 1.43
C ASP A 50 -4.08 -3.06 1.02
N GLY A 51 -2.87 -2.56 0.71
CA GLY A 51 -1.74 -3.41 0.29
C GLY A 51 -1.84 -3.97 -1.13
N ASN A 52 -2.90 -3.69 -1.87
CA ASN A 52 -3.06 -4.07 -3.27
C ASN A 52 -2.61 -2.94 -4.18
N THR A 53 -1.95 -3.29 -5.28
CA THR A 53 -1.63 -2.33 -6.33
C THR A 53 -2.92 -1.82 -6.98
N TRP A 54 -3.13 -0.51 -6.90
CA TRP A 54 -4.21 0.16 -7.62
C TRP A 54 -3.72 0.53 -9.02
N VAL A 55 -2.67 1.36 -9.12
CA VAL A 55 -2.18 1.89 -10.41
C VAL A 55 -0.77 2.47 -10.25
N THR A 56 0.03 2.48 -11.32
CA THR A 56 1.27 3.26 -11.37
C THR A 56 0.96 4.69 -11.79
N VAL A 57 1.31 5.65 -10.93
CA VAL A 57 1.07 7.08 -11.12
C VAL A 57 2.02 7.63 -12.17
N VAL A 58 1.45 8.21 -13.22
CA VAL A 58 2.14 8.98 -14.24
C VAL A 58 1.50 10.36 -14.30
N SER A 59 2.12 11.33 -13.63
CA SER A 59 1.65 12.71 -13.60
C SER A 59 2.21 13.54 -14.76
N LEU A 60 1.49 14.59 -15.13
CA LEU A 60 1.94 15.60 -16.09
C LEU A 60 2.70 16.73 -15.39
N ILE A 61 3.45 17.52 -16.17
CA ILE A 61 4.27 18.61 -15.62
C ILE A 61 3.36 19.73 -15.08
N ASP A 62 2.42 20.18 -15.91
CA ASP A 62 1.63 21.40 -15.68
C ASP A 62 0.12 21.15 -15.57
N GLU A 63 -0.31 19.89 -15.54
CA GLU A 63 -1.73 19.51 -15.48
C GLU A 63 -2.00 18.52 -14.34
N PRO A 64 -3.11 18.68 -13.59
CA PRO A 64 -3.49 17.73 -12.56
C PRO A 64 -3.98 16.42 -13.19
N VAL A 65 -3.54 15.29 -12.61
CA VAL A 65 -4.01 13.95 -12.96
C VAL A 65 -4.78 13.37 -11.78
N TYR A 66 -5.91 12.73 -12.06
CA TYR A 66 -6.76 12.10 -11.07
C TYR A 66 -6.88 10.61 -11.33
N TYR A 67 -6.81 9.82 -10.28
CA TYR A 67 -7.13 8.40 -10.31
C TYR A 67 -8.33 8.14 -9.41
N GLU A 68 -9.31 7.41 -9.95
CA GLU A 68 -10.56 7.06 -9.25
C GLU A 68 -10.73 5.54 -9.16
N VAL A 69 -11.17 5.07 -8.00
CA VAL A 69 -11.52 3.68 -7.77
C VAL A 69 -12.80 3.59 -6.94
N ILE A 70 -13.62 2.61 -7.26
CA ILE A 70 -14.66 2.13 -6.35
C ILE A 70 -14.09 0.94 -5.60
N TYR A 71 -14.03 1.06 -4.27
CA TYR A 71 -13.50 0.06 -3.37
C TYR A 71 -14.57 -0.32 -2.34
N ILE A 72 -14.76 -1.63 -2.11
CA ILE A 72 -15.64 -2.13 -1.05
C ILE A 72 -14.77 -2.39 0.18
N ALA A 73 -15.02 -1.64 1.24
CA ALA A 73 -14.24 -1.73 2.47
C ALA A 73 -14.38 -3.11 3.11
N ARG A 74 -13.26 -3.69 3.54
CA ARG A 74 -13.20 -5.00 4.21
C ARG A 74 -13.07 -4.90 5.73
N GLY A 75 -13.14 -3.68 6.27
CA GLY A 75 -12.93 -3.40 7.69
C GLY A 75 -13.24 -1.95 8.04
N ASP A 76 -12.74 -1.53 9.18
CA ASP A 76 -12.96 -0.20 9.76
C ASP A 76 -11.94 0.87 9.29
N VAL A 77 -10.94 0.45 8.52
CA VAL A 77 -9.94 1.34 7.92
C VAL A 77 -9.67 0.93 6.48
N ILE A 78 -9.58 1.94 5.59
CA ILE A 78 -8.98 1.83 4.26
C ILE A 78 -7.61 2.53 4.29
N SER A 79 -6.57 1.85 3.84
CA SER A 79 -5.21 2.34 3.73
C SER A 79 -4.87 2.68 2.27
N ILE A 80 -4.59 3.95 2.00
CA ILE A 80 -4.13 4.43 0.69
C ILE A 80 -2.64 4.73 0.76
N CYS A 81 -1.82 3.92 0.08
CA CYS A 81 -0.37 4.03 0.12
C CYS A 81 0.22 4.54 -1.19
N LEU A 82 1.20 5.44 -1.07
CA LEU A 82 2.09 5.87 -2.15
C LEU A 82 3.43 5.17 -1.97
N ALA A 83 3.83 4.38 -2.97
CA ALA A 83 5.02 3.55 -2.88
C ALA A 83 6.05 3.88 -3.97
N ARG A 84 7.24 4.27 -3.52
CA ARG A 84 8.39 4.60 -4.35
C ARG A 84 8.87 3.37 -5.13
N MET A 85 8.99 3.53 -6.44
CA MET A 85 9.50 2.46 -7.31
C MET A 85 11.02 2.51 -7.52
N ARG A 86 11.61 3.72 -7.50
CA ARG A 86 13.02 3.95 -7.83
C ARG A 86 13.67 4.92 -6.87
N ALA A 87 14.97 4.75 -6.68
CA ALA A 87 15.76 5.71 -5.90
C ALA A 87 15.65 7.11 -6.52
N ASN A 88 15.51 8.12 -5.66
CA ASN A 88 15.34 9.53 -6.03
C ASN A 88 14.05 9.88 -6.82
N GLU A 89 13.06 8.98 -6.87
CA GLU A 89 11.72 9.29 -7.40
C GLU A 89 10.73 9.39 -6.23
N PHE A 90 10.56 10.59 -5.69
CA PHE A 90 9.81 10.80 -4.44
C PHE A 90 8.31 10.90 -4.69
N PRO A 91 7.48 10.01 -4.11
CA PRO A 91 6.04 10.11 -4.25
C PRO A 91 5.51 11.43 -3.69
N PHE A 92 4.45 11.94 -4.29
CA PHE A 92 3.77 13.16 -3.86
C PHE A 92 2.27 13.03 -4.02
N ILE A 93 1.50 13.87 -3.32
CA ILE A 93 0.04 13.89 -3.38
C ILE A 93 -0.46 15.33 -3.19
N SER A 94 -1.51 15.69 -3.94
CA SER A 94 -2.12 17.02 -3.89
C SER A 94 -3.51 16.99 -3.27
N SER A 95 -4.28 15.91 -3.48
CA SER A 95 -5.56 15.68 -2.81
C SER A 95 -5.86 14.19 -2.62
N LEU A 96 -6.63 13.89 -1.58
CA LEU A 96 -7.21 12.57 -1.30
C LEU A 96 -8.66 12.79 -0.86
N GLU A 97 -9.59 12.22 -1.61
CA GLU A 97 -11.03 12.28 -1.36
C GLU A 97 -11.56 10.86 -1.28
N ALA A 98 -12.39 10.56 -0.29
CA ALA A 98 -13.10 9.29 -0.18
C ALA A 98 -14.53 9.56 0.27
N VAL A 99 -15.49 9.12 -0.55
CA VAL A 99 -16.92 9.35 -0.32
C VAL A 99 -17.65 8.01 -0.30
N PRO A 100 -18.40 7.70 0.77
CA PRO A 100 -19.22 6.49 0.80
C PRO A 100 -20.36 6.61 -0.22
N LEU A 101 -20.58 5.54 -0.98
CA LEU A 101 -21.63 5.42 -1.97
C LEU A 101 -22.86 4.76 -1.35
N SER A 102 -24.06 5.18 -1.76
CA SER A 102 -25.30 4.57 -1.29
C SER A 102 -25.38 3.08 -1.67
N ASP A 103 -25.98 2.25 -0.82
CA ASP A 103 -26.07 0.78 -0.98
C ASP A 103 -26.55 0.32 -2.37
N GLY A 104 -27.49 1.06 -2.97
CA GLY A 104 -28.06 0.77 -4.28
C GLY A 104 -27.19 1.12 -5.48
N MET A 105 -26.09 1.86 -5.29
CA MET A 105 -25.15 2.15 -6.36
C MET A 105 -24.24 0.95 -6.62
N TYR A 106 -24.15 0.56 -7.89
CA TYR A 106 -23.27 -0.51 -8.34
C TYR A 106 -23.46 -1.84 -7.56
N GLN A 107 -24.71 -2.28 -7.38
CA GLN A 107 -25.05 -3.48 -6.59
C GLN A 107 -24.36 -4.77 -7.07
N SER A 108 -23.99 -4.86 -8.34
CA SER A 108 -23.38 -6.05 -8.94
C SER A 108 -21.87 -6.17 -8.72
N LEU A 109 -21.23 -5.20 -8.06
CA LEU A 109 -19.79 -5.22 -7.80
C LEU A 109 -19.46 -6.21 -6.68
N SER A 110 -18.43 -7.03 -6.88
CA SER A 110 -17.86 -7.94 -5.88
C SER A 110 -16.78 -7.24 -5.07
N SER A 111 -16.69 -7.53 -3.77
CA SER A 111 -15.60 -7.11 -2.88
C SER A 111 -14.26 -7.76 -3.22
N ASP A 112 -14.22 -8.71 -4.16
CA ASP A 112 -13.00 -9.38 -4.61
C ASP A 112 -12.12 -8.49 -5.50
N TYR A 113 -12.65 -7.37 -6.02
CA TYR A 113 -11.96 -6.50 -6.97
C TYR A 113 -12.08 -5.03 -6.57
N ALA A 114 -11.10 -4.24 -6.99
CA ALA A 114 -11.22 -2.79 -7.03
C ALA A 114 -11.63 -2.37 -8.44
N TYR A 115 -12.51 -1.38 -8.57
CA TYR A 115 -13.07 -0.98 -9.86
C TYR A 115 -12.51 0.38 -10.28
N LEU A 116 -11.54 0.34 -11.19
CA LEU A 116 -10.82 1.48 -11.71
C LEU A 116 -11.69 2.22 -12.71
N THR A 117 -11.86 3.53 -12.54
CA THR A 117 -12.64 4.31 -13.50
C THR A 117 -11.86 4.42 -14.80
N SER A 118 -12.40 3.85 -15.88
CA SER A 118 -11.79 3.94 -17.21
C SER A 118 -12.37 5.15 -17.94
N TYR A 119 -13.70 5.23 -17.98
CA TYR A 119 -14.41 6.29 -18.70
C TYR A 119 -15.70 6.66 -18.00
N ARG A 120 -16.02 7.96 -17.99
CA ARG A 120 -17.30 8.49 -17.56
C ARG A 120 -17.72 9.59 -18.53
N TYR A 121 -18.72 9.32 -19.36
CA TYR A 121 -19.19 10.22 -20.41
C TYR A 121 -20.67 10.56 -20.24
N HIS A 122 -21.03 11.78 -20.63
CA HIS A 122 -22.41 12.18 -20.85
C HIS A 122 -22.65 12.42 -22.34
N PHE A 123 -23.91 12.30 -22.75
CA PHE A 123 -24.37 12.51 -24.11
C PHE A 123 -25.40 13.64 -24.14
N GLY A 124 -25.29 14.55 -25.10
CA GLY A 124 -26.36 15.50 -25.44
C GLY A 124 -26.22 16.93 -24.93
N GLU A 125 -25.09 17.35 -24.34
CA GLU A 125 -24.84 18.75 -23.97
C GLU A 125 -23.47 19.25 -24.51
N ASP A 126 -23.43 20.52 -24.90
CA ASP A 126 -22.31 21.15 -25.61
C ASP A 126 -21.30 21.74 -24.59
N GLY A 127 -20.08 21.18 -24.54
CA GLY A 127 -18.87 21.89 -24.16
C GLY A 127 -18.58 22.18 -22.69
N SER A 128 -19.37 21.71 -21.72
CA SER A 128 -19.05 21.90 -20.29
C SER A 128 -18.68 20.59 -19.61
N ILE A 129 -17.54 20.57 -18.91
CA ILE A 129 -17.22 19.54 -17.92
C ILE A 129 -18.25 19.69 -16.80
N GLY A 130 -19.36 18.97 -16.93
CA GLY A 130 -20.49 19.05 -16.03
C GLY A 130 -20.16 18.36 -14.73
N TYR A 131 -19.81 19.14 -13.70
CA TYR A 131 -20.25 18.76 -12.36
C TYR A 131 -21.77 18.78 -12.43
N HIS A 132 -22.41 17.61 -12.40
CA HIS A 132 -23.85 17.60 -12.16
C HIS A 132 -24.05 18.24 -10.79
N VAL A 133 -24.67 19.42 -10.76
CA VAL A 133 -24.89 20.21 -9.53
C VAL A 133 -25.63 19.39 -8.47
N ASP A 134 -26.36 18.36 -8.92
CA ASP A 134 -27.12 17.42 -8.09
C ASP A 134 -26.40 16.09 -7.80
N ASP A 135 -25.15 15.89 -8.28
CA ASP A 135 -24.38 14.68 -7.99
C ASP A 135 -23.67 14.80 -6.63
N PRO A 136 -24.14 14.11 -5.57
CA PRO A 136 -23.57 14.22 -4.23
C PRO A 136 -22.16 13.64 -4.15
N TYR A 137 -21.71 12.90 -5.17
CA TYR A 137 -20.40 12.26 -5.23
C TYR A 137 -19.37 13.08 -6.02
N ASN A 138 -19.76 14.25 -6.54
CA ASN A 138 -18.89 15.16 -7.28
C ASN A 138 -18.17 14.46 -8.44
N ARG A 139 -18.86 13.52 -9.11
CA ARG A 139 -18.33 12.78 -10.25
C ARG A 139 -18.28 13.69 -11.46
N VAL A 140 -17.18 13.62 -12.20
CA VAL A 140 -16.95 14.43 -13.39
C VAL A 140 -17.27 13.59 -14.62
N LEU A 141 -18.24 14.03 -15.43
CA LEU A 141 -18.54 13.43 -16.72
C LEU A 141 -17.84 14.22 -17.82
N ARG A 142 -17.15 13.52 -18.73
CA ARG A 142 -16.52 14.13 -19.89
C ARG A 142 -17.48 14.13 -21.07
N GLU A 143 -17.29 15.07 -21.99
CA GLU A 143 -17.94 15.03 -23.29
C GLU A 143 -17.26 13.97 -24.18
N LEU A 144 -18.04 13.21 -24.95
CA LEU A 144 -17.52 12.26 -25.91
C LEU A 144 -17.23 12.95 -27.25
N ALA A 145 -15.96 13.30 -27.49
CA ALA A 145 -15.51 13.81 -28.79
C ALA A 145 -15.29 12.65 -29.78
N GLY A 146 -16.35 11.97 -30.24
CA GLY A 146 -16.25 10.87 -31.20
C GLY A 146 -17.36 9.83 -31.11
N ASN A 147 -17.19 8.69 -31.82
CA ASN A 147 -18.12 7.56 -31.75
C ASN A 147 -17.74 6.62 -30.59
N LEU A 148 -18.74 6.14 -29.84
CA LEU A 148 -18.56 5.25 -28.69
C LEU A 148 -17.78 3.97 -29.05
N ASP A 149 -18.06 3.40 -30.23
CA ASP A 149 -17.39 2.20 -30.74
C ASP A 149 -15.89 2.37 -30.95
N SER A 150 -15.41 3.59 -31.18
CA SER A 150 -13.97 3.85 -31.38
C SER A 150 -13.18 3.94 -30.07
N MET A 151 -13.87 3.94 -28.92
CA MET A 151 -13.27 4.19 -27.60
C MET A 151 -13.38 2.99 -26.68
N VAL A 152 -14.33 2.07 -26.93
CA VAL A 152 -14.49 0.84 -26.17
C VAL A 152 -14.04 -0.34 -27.04
N ASP A 153 -12.73 -0.42 -27.31
CA ASP A 153 -12.11 -1.48 -28.14
C ASP A 153 -12.45 -2.92 -27.68
N ALA A 154 -12.94 -3.08 -26.45
CA ALA A 154 -13.23 -4.35 -25.81
C ALA A 154 -14.73 -4.67 -25.60
N MET A 155 -15.68 -3.78 -25.92
CA MET A 155 -17.09 -4.01 -25.58
C MET A 155 -18.06 -3.41 -26.59
N ASN A 156 -18.86 -4.28 -27.24
CA ASN A 156 -19.97 -3.86 -28.11
C ASN A 156 -21.23 -3.65 -27.27
N ILE A 157 -21.74 -2.41 -27.24
CA ILE A 157 -22.99 -2.06 -26.55
C ILE A 157 -24.06 -1.81 -27.59
N THR A 158 -25.08 -2.66 -27.64
CA THR A 158 -26.24 -2.49 -28.53
C THR A 158 -27.48 -2.17 -27.72
N LEU A 159 -28.16 -1.09 -28.09
CA LEU A 159 -29.46 -0.76 -27.56
C LEU A 159 -30.54 -1.32 -28.49
N SER A 160 -31.44 -2.13 -27.94
CA SER A 160 -32.61 -2.61 -28.66
C SER A 160 -33.87 -2.05 -28.01
N PRO A 161 -34.80 -1.47 -28.79
CA PRO A 161 -36.08 -1.05 -28.25
C PRO A 161 -36.84 -2.26 -27.73
N VAL A 162 -37.58 -2.08 -26.63
CA VAL A 162 -38.48 -3.13 -26.12
C VAL A 162 -39.58 -3.37 -27.15
N GLU A 163 -39.99 -4.62 -27.36
CA GLU A 163 -41.06 -4.95 -28.30
C GLU A 163 -42.33 -4.12 -28.04
N GLY A 164 -42.81 -3.43 -29.07
CA GLY A 164 -43.98 -2.55 -28.99
C GLY A 164 -43.68 -1.10 -28.58
N SER A 165 -42.41 -0.72 -28.38
CA SER A 165 -42.00 0.68 -28.18
C SER A 165 -41.79 1.39 -29.51
N ASP A 166 -42.47 2.52 -29.72
CA ASP A 166 -42.22 3.45 -30.84
C ASP A 166 -41.00 4.37 -30.60
N SER A 167 -40.42 4.36 -29.39
CA SER A 167 -39.23 5.17 -29.07
C SER A 167 -37.93 4.42 -29.33
N SER A 168 -36.99 5.12 -29.96
CA SER A 168 -35.58 4.74 -29.98
C SER A 168 -35.01 4.74 -28.57
N SER A 169 -34.26 3.69 -28.22
CA SER A 169 -33.48 3.65 -26.98
C SER A 169 -32.42 4.75 -26.99
N MET A 170 -32.35 5.56 -25.92
CA MET A 170 -31.36 6.62 -25.76
C MET A 170 -30.48 6.32 -24.55
N ILE A 171 -29.17 6.61 -24.65
CA ILE A 171 -28.23 6.64 -23.53
C ILE A 171 -27.90 8.10 -23.26
N ASN A 172 -28.12 8.56 -22.02
CA ASN A 172 -27.79 9.92 -21.60
C ASN A 172 -26.38 10.00 -20.99
N ALA A 173 -25.87 8.91 -20.43
CA ALA A 173 -24.52 8.83 -19.88
C ALA A 173 -24.04 7.37 -19.82
N ILE A 174 -22.73 7.17 -19.83
CA ILE A 174 -22.10 5.87 -19.67
C ILE A 174 -20.93 5.96 -18.69
N GLU A 175 -20.81 4.95 -17.84
CA GLU A 175 -19.67 4.74 -16.97
C GLU A 175 -19.08 3.36 -17.25
N ILE A 176 -17.76 3.31 -17.39
CA ILE A 176 -17.01 2.10 -17.67
C ILE A 176 -15.93 1.98 -16.62
N TYR A 177 -15.90 0.83 -15.95
CA TYR A 177 -14.92 0.48 -14.94
C TYR A 177 -14.17 -0.77 -15.35
N THR A 178 -12.86 -0.77 -15.13
CA THR A 178 -12.02 -1.96 -15.24
C THR A 178 -11.85 -2.57 -13.87
N ALA A 179 -12.24 -3.84 -13.71
CA ALA A 179 -11.90 -4.59 -12.51
C ALA A 179 -10.38 -4.78 -12.43
N SER A 180 -9.81 -4.53 -11.25
CA SER A 180 -8.41 -4.82 -10.96
C SER A 180 -8.14 -6.32 -11.03
N ASP A 181 -6.88 -6.71 -10.83
CA ASP A 181 -6.59 -8.07 -10.38
C ASP A 181 -7.36 -8.37 -9.09
N MET A 182 -7.65 -9.65 -8.88
CA MET A 182 -8.31 -10.10 -7.65
C MET A 182 -7.52 -9.60 -6.45
N LEU A 183 -8.21 -8.91 -5.54
CA LEU A 183 -7.71 -8.41 -4.27
C LEU A 183 -7.46 -9.59 -3.33
N ASN A 184 -6.47 -10.41 -3.70
CA ASN A 184 -6.00 -11.58 -2.99
C ASN A 184 -5.04 -11.12 -1.90
N VAL A 185 -5.58 -10.65 -0.79
CA VAL A 185 -4.77 -10.34 0.38
C VAL A 185 -5.21 -11.28 1.49
N ILE A 186 -4.54 -12.43 1.54
CA ILE A 186 -4.05 -12.87 2.84
C ILE A 186 -3.00 -11.80 3.18
N GLY A 187 -3.36 -10.91 4.09
CA GLY A 187 -2.45 -9.86 4.56
C GLY A 187 -1.23 -10.49 5.21
N THR A 188 -0.28 -9.65 5.59
CA THR A 188 0.71 -10.11 6.57
C THR A 188 -0.08 -10.65 7.78
N TYR A 189 0.24 -11.86 8.28
CA TYR A 189 -0.53 -12.45 9.38
C TYR A 189 -0.67 -11.46 10.54
N GLU A 190 -1.88 -11.32 11.08
CA GLU A 190 -2.19 -10.34 12.13
C GLU A 190 -1.22 -10.44 13.31
N VAL A 191 -0.88 -11.66 13.74
CA VAL A 191 0.11 -11.92 14.79
C VAL A 191 1.53 -11.41 14.46
N ASP A 192 1.92 -11.44 13.18
CA ASP A 192 3.19 -10.88 12.74
C ASP A 192 3.12 -9.34 12.70
N VAL A 193 1.98 -8.77 12.29
CA VAL A 193 1.73 -7.32 12.31
C VAL A 193 1.78 -6.78 13.74
N GLU A 194 1.17 -7.47 14.70
CA GLU A 194 1.25 -7.12 16.13
C GLU A 194 2.69 -7.20 16.67
N GLY A 195 3.44 -8.24 16.29
CA GLY A 195 4.85 -8.36 16.67
C GLY A 195 5.71 -7.23 16.10
N LEU A 196 5.49 -6.86 14.84
CA LEU A 196 6.15 -5.71 14.21
C LEU A 196 5.75 -4.38 14.87
N ALA A 197 4.50 -4.24 15.32
CA ALA A 197 4.05 -3.08 16.08
C ALA A 197 4.84 -2.94 17.41
N ASN A 198 5.14 -4.05 18.09
CA ASN A 198 5.98 -4.04 19.29
C ASN A 198 7.43 -3.63 18.97
N ILE A 199 8.01 -4.12 17.87
CA ILE A 199 9.36 -3.75 17.41
C ILE A 199 9.44 -2.24 17.10
N THR A 200 8.52 -1.75 16.28
CA THR A 200 8.49 -0.34 15.85
C THR A 200 8.20 0.61 17.02
N LYS A 201 7.43 0.17 18.02
CA LYS A 201 7.21 0.94 19.26
C LYS A 201 8.43 0.94 20.18
N GLY A 202 9.19 -0.16 20.22
CA GLY A 202 10.39 -0.31 21.05
C GLY A 202 11.58 0.54 20.59
N PHE A 203 11.69 0.82 19.29
CA PHE A 203 12.80 1.58 18.73
C PHE A 203 12.34 2.88 18.08
N GLU A 204 12.77 4.03 18.61
CA GLU A 204 12.41 5.36 18.06
C GLU A 204 12.71 5.49 16.56
N LYS A 205 13.84 4.93 16.11
CA LYS A 205 14.24 4.96 14.69
C LYS A 205 13.37 4.11 13.77
N LEU A 206 12.60 3.16 14.31
CA LEU A 206 11.68 2.31 13.56
C LEU A 206 10.23 2.79 13.71
N LYS A 207 9.95 3.95 14.29
CA LYS A 207 8.59 4.46 14.36
C LYS A 207 8.09 4.95 13.01
N GLY A 208 6.79 4.74 12.77
CA GLY A 208 6.06 5.40 11.69
C GLY A 208 6.12 4.70 10.34
N TRP A 209 6.43 3.40 10.27
CA TRP A 209 6.25 2.61 9.04
C TRP A 209 4.75 2.36 8.80
N PRO A 210 4.17 2.85 7.71
CA PRO A 210 2.73 2.77 7.49
C PRO A 210 2.35 1.61 6.55
N GLY A 211 1.09 1.18 6.66
CA GLY A 211 0.46 0.18 5.78
C GLY A 211 0.99 -1.25 5.94
N GLU A 212 0.61 -2.11 4.99
CA GLU A 212 0.94 -3.53 4.97
C GLU A 212 2.46 -3.80 4.96
N PRO A 213 3.04 -4.54 5.91
CA PRO A 213 4.49 -4.76 5.96
C PRO A 213 5.07 -5.51 4.75
N CYS A 214 4.38 -6.55 4.28
CA CYS A 214 4.87 -7.44 3.22
C CYS A 214 4.29 -7.19 1.83
N LEU A 215 3.26 -6.33 1.72
CA LEU A 215 2.50 -6.18 0.48
C LEU A 215 2.44 -4.74 -0.03
N PRO A 216 2.43 -4.59 -1.37
CA PRO A 216 2.81 -5.59 -2.38
C PRO A 216 4.31 -5.92 -2.32
N ALA A 217 4.72 -7.06 -2.90
CA ALA A 217 6.07 -7.62 -2.76
C ALA A 217 7.23 -6.69 -3.20
N ASN A 218 6.97 -5.73 -4.08
CA ASN A 218 7.93 -4.72 -4.51
C ASN A 218 8.08 -3.55 -3.52
N THR A 219 7.30 -3.50 -2.44
CA THR A 219 7.20 -2.37 -1.50
C THR A 219 7.19 -2.82 -0.03
N ILE A 220 7.83 -3.97 0.23
CA ILE A 220 8.11 -4.49 1.57
C ILE A 220 8.87 -3.43 2.38
N TRP A 221 8.60 -3.32 3.69
CA TRP A 221 9.37 -2.43 4.56
C TRP A 221 10.87 -2.71 4.45
N GLU A 222 11.69 -1.67 4.48
CA GLU A 222 13.09 -1.76 4.03
C GLU A 222 13.94 -2.75 4.85
N TRP A 223 13.61 -2.90 6.13
CA TRP A 223 14.24 -3.79 7.09
C TRP A 223 13.54 -5.14 7.24
N LEU A 224 12.58 -5.45 6.37
CA LEU A 224 11.89 -6.73 6.29
C LEU A 224 12.26 -7.51 5.02
N ASN A 225 12.07 -8.81 5.09
CA ASN A 225 12.18 -9.75 3.99
C ASN A 225 11.01 -10.74 4.10
N CYS A 226 10.06 -10.66 3.19
CA CYS A 226 8.87 -11.50 3.23
C CYS A 226 9.01 -12.69 2.29
N SER A 227 8.69 -13.89 2.78
CA SER A 227 8.71 -15.12 1.96
C SER A 227 7.29 -15.46 1.54
N GLY A 228 6.95 -15.22 0.28
CA GLY A 228 5.64 -15.61 -0.27
C GLY A 228 4.46 -14.75 0.17
N GLY A 229 4.68 -13.51 0.60
CA GLY A 229 3.61 -12.58 1.02
C GLY A 229 3.22 -12.69 2.49
N ASP A 230 3.19 -13.91 3.03
CA ASP A 230 2.57 -14.15 4.34
C ASP A 230 3.56 -14.17 5.52
N PHE A 231 4.83 -14.53 5.27
CA PHE A 231 5.81 -14.75 6.34
C PHE A 231 6.84 -13.62 6.45
N VAL A 232 6.95 -13.02 7.64
CA VAL A 232 7.89 -11.95 7.94
C VAL A 232 9.25 -12.50 8.40
N ARG A 233 10.34 -12.01 7.81
CA ARG A 233 11.72 -12.19 8.32
C ARG A 233 12.42 -10.85 8.41
N LEU A 234 13.21 -10.62 9.47
CA LEU A 234 14.00 -9.39 9.60
C LEU A 234 15.19 -9.42 8.62
N LYS A 235 15.40 -8.33 7.88
CA LYS A 235 16.47 -8.18 6.90
C LYS A 235 17.70 -7.56 7.54
N TYR A 236 18.63 -8.42 7.94
CA TYR A 236 19.84 -8.06 8.70
C TYR A 236 20.60 -6.83 8.21
N ARG A 237 20.80 -6.68 6.89
CA ARG A 237 21.61 -5.61 6.28
C ARG A 237 21.16 -4.19 6.67
N TYR A 238 19.90 -4.02 7.07
CA TYR A 238 19.33 -2.70 7.37
C TYR A 238 19.10 -2.45 8.86
N LEU A 239 19.17 -3.48 9.71
CA LEU A 239 19.05 -3.30 11.16
C LEU A 239 20.40 -3.32 11.87
N SER A 240 21.43 -3.95 11.30
CA SER A 240 22.81 -3.81 11.78
C SER A 240 23.30 -2.38 11.56
N GLY A 241 23.89 -1.73 12.56
CA GLY A 241 24.40 -0.36 12.39
C GLY A 241 23.31 0.70 12.29
N TYR A 242 22.04 0.37 12.54
CA TYR A 242 20.93 1.32 12.40
C TYR A 242 20.89 2.32 13.56
N GLY A 243 21.69 2.11 14.61
CA GLY A 243 21.73 2.91 15.83
C GLY A 243 20.43 2.78 16.60
N LEU A 244 19.92 1.56 16.71
CA LEU A 244 18.80 1.21 17.58
C LEU A 244 19.23 1.38 19.04
N GLU A 245 18.46 2.13 19.82
CA GLU A 245 18.72 2.37 21.24
C GLU A 245 17.59 1.77 22.08
N GLY A 246 17.93 1.18 23.24
CA GLY A 246 16.97 0.65 24.20
C GLY A 246 16.94 -0.87 24.30
N THR A 247 15.89 -1.42 24.90
CA THR A 247 15.74 -2.87 25.15
C THR A 247 14.98 -3.57 24.03
N LEU A 248 15.33 -4.83 23.74
CA LEU A 248 14.56 -5.64 22.80
C LEU A 248 13.11 -5.85 23.28
N PRO A 249 12.09 -5.43 22.51
CA PRO A 249 10.70 -5.63 22.88
C PRO A 249 10.29 -7.10 22.76
N ASP A 250 9.16 -7.46 23.37
CA ASP A 250 8.57 -8.80 23.21
C ASP A 250 7.80 -8.87 21.88
N PHE A 251 8.27 -9.75 21.00
CA PHE A 251 7.61 -10.10 19.74
C PHE A 251 7.53 -11.63 19.58
N SER A 252 7.46 -12.35 20.72
CA SER A 252 7.35 -13.81 20.78
C SER A 252 6.11 -14.38 20.07
N GLN A 253 5.08 -13.55 19.88
CA GLN A 253 3.85 -13.90 19.17
C GLN A 253 4.03 -14.09 17.65
N MET A 254 5.15 -13.65 17.06
CA MET A 254 5.43 -13.83 15.63
C MET A 254 5.73 -15.30 15.32
N GLN A 255 4.68 -16.10 15.10
CA GLN A 255 4.78 -17.56 14.95
C GLN A 255 5.53 -17.99 13.68
N ALA A 256 5.60 -17.11 12.68
CA ALA A 256 6.30 -17.35 11.43
C ALA A 256 7.72 -16.77 11.40
N LEU A 257 8.18 -16.12 12.48
CA LEU A 257 9.53 -15.57 12.56
C LEU A 257 10.55 -16.71 12.59
N GLN A 258 10.97 -17.15 11.41
CA GLN A 258 11.87 -18.28 11.27
C GLN A 258 13.32 -17.89 11.56
N VAL A 259 13.71 -16.63 11.37
CA VAL A 259 15.09 -16.20 11.59
C VAL A 259 15.19 -14.71 11.94
N ILE A 260 15.86 -14.40 13.04
CA ILE A 260 16.50 -13.09 13.29
C ILE A 260 17.98 -13.33 13.03
N ARG A 261 18.54 -12.65 12.02
CA ARG A 261 19.90 -12.97 11.57
C ARG A 261 20.99 -12.05 12.08
N ASP A 262 20.66 -10.83 12.51
CA ASP A 262 21.69 -9.89 12.96
C ASP A 262 21.13 -8.57 13.51
N LEU A 263 21.58 -8.16 14.68
CA LEU A 263 21.30 -6.85 15.29
C LEU A 263 22.55 -6.15 15.83
N HIS A 264 23.77 -6.61 15.46
CA HIS A 264 25.03 -5.98 15.85
C HIS A 264 25.16 -4.52 15.42
N ASP A 265 26.16 -3.82 15.95
CA ASP A 265 26.44 -2.40 15.70
C ASP A 265 25.24 -1.52 16.11
N ASN A 266 24.61 -1.81 17.24
CA ASN A 266 23.54 -1.00 17.80
C ASN A 266 23.87 -0.60 19.24
N HIS A 267 22.98 0.17 19.86
CA HIS A 267 23.09 0.60 21.25
C HIS A 267 22.01 -0.09 22.09
N LEU A 268 21.88 -1.41 21.88
CA LEU A 268 20.91 -2.23 22.58
C LEU A 268 21.37 -2.42 24.03
N THR A 269 20.44 -2.29 24.97
CA THR A 269 20.68 -2.44 26.40
C THR A 269 19.71 -3.47 27.00
N GLY A 270 20.02 -3.97 28.19
CA GLY A 270 19.18 -4.93 28.91
C GLY A 270 19.43 -6.40 28.51
N THR A 271 18.53 -7.28 28.95
CA THR A 271 18.70 -8.74 28.80
C THR A 271 18.18 -9.25 27.46
N ILE A 272 18.87 -10.22 26.86
CA ILE A 272 18.37 -10.97 25.71
C ILE A 272 17.11 -11.75 26.13
N PRO A 273 15.94 -11.53 25.52
CA PRO A 273 14.72 -12.23 25.91
C PRO A 273 14.77 -13.75 25.68
N ASP A 274 14.32 -14.52 26.67
CA ASP A 274 14.31 -16.00 26.65
C ASP A 274 13.56 -16.60 25.46
N PHE A 275 12.57 -15.90 24.90
CA PHE A 275 11.78 -16.39 23.77
C PHE A 275 12.63 -16.58 22.50
N LEU A 276 13.74 -15.83 22.36
CA LEU A 276 14.66 -15.97 21.22
C LEU A 276 15.31 -17.36 21.18
N GLY A 277 15.52 -17.98 22.33
CA GLY A 277 16.02 -19.35 22.44
C GLY A 277 14.98 -20.42 22.06
N LYS A 278 13.69 -20.06 21.91
CA LYS A 278 12.58 -20.97 21.58
C LYS A 278 12.15 -20.90 20.12
N LEU A 279 12.78 -20.06 19.30
CA LEU A 279 12.42 -19.90 17.88
C LEU A 279 12.72 -21.19 17.09
N PRO A 280 11.85 -21.59 16.14
CA PRO A 280 11.94 -22.89 15.47
C PRO A 280 13.14 -23.07 14.52
N ASN A 281 13.91 -22.02 14.23
CA ASN A 281 15.13 -22.08 13.41
C ASN A 281 16.17 -21.02 13.85
N PRO A 282 16.85 -21.20 14.99
CA PRO A 282 17.84 -20.23 15.46
C PRO A 282 19.08 -20.29 14.56
N ARG A 283 19.15 -19.45 13.53
CA ARG A 283 20.39 -19.18 12.80
C ARG A 283 20.92 -17.81 13.23
N THR A 284 21.78 -17.87 14.24
CA THR A 284 22.74 -16.84 14.71
C THR A 284 22.14 -15.46 14.95
N LEU A 285 21.81 -15.17 16.21
CA LEU A 285 21.84 -13.81 16.75
C LEU A 285 23.32 -13.49 17.01
N ASN A 286 23.95 -12.66 16.19
CA ASN A 286 25.32 -12.20 16.40
C ASN A 286 25.24 -10.80 17.01
N ASN A 287 25.58 -10.66 18.29
CA ASN A 287 25.58 -9.38 19.02
C ASN A 287 27.01 -8.98 19.45
N ASN A 288 28.04 -9.53 18.80
CA ASN A 288 29.42 -9.53 19.30
C ASN A 288 30.10 -8.15 19.42
N ASP A 289 29.42 -7.06 19.03
CA ASP A 289 29.94 -5.69 19.10
C ASP A 289 29.11 -4.76 20.03
N ASP A 290 28.05 -5.26 20.67
CA ASP A 290 27.23 -4.48 21.61
C ASP A 290 27.68 -4.77 23.06
N ASP A 291 28.65 -3.99 23.55
CA ASP A 291 29.43 -4.18 24.79
C ASP A 291 28.64 -4.30 26.13
N ASP A 292 27.29 -4.25 26.13
CA ASP A 292 26.48 -4.07 27.36
C ASP A 292 25.37 -5.13 27.60
N MET A 293 25.28 -6.22 26.82
CA MET A 293 24.24 -7.25 27.04
C MET A 293 24.65 -8.30 28.09
N GLU A 294 24.00 -8.28 29.25
CA GLU A 294 24.15 -9.31 30.28
C GLU A 294 23.38 -10.59 29.88
N VAL A 295 24.11 -11.67 29.61
CA VAL A 295 23.54 -12.99 29.28
C VAL A 295 22.92 -13.59 30.54
N ALA A 296 21.59 -13.77 30.55
CA ALA A 296 20.90 -14.46 31.63
C ALA A 296 21.40 -15.92 31.74
N PRO A 297 21.64 -16.45 32.95
CA PRO A 297 22.24 -17.77 33.11
C PRO A 297 21.18 -18.85 32.89
N ARG A 298 21.26 -19.61 31.79
CA ARG A 298 20.58 -20.90 31.69
C ARG A 298 21.38 -21.98 30.99
N GLU A 299 21.26 -23.16 31.58
CA GLU A 299 21.82 -24.47 31.25
C GLU A 299 21.83 -24.74 29.75
N VAL A 300 23.03 -24.87 29.19
CA VAL A 300 23.30 -25.02 27.76
C VAL A 300 23.46 -26.50 27.41
N PRO A 301 22.68 -27.09 26.48
CA PRO A 301 23.16 -28.22 25.72
C PRO A 301 24.00 -27.69 24.54
N GLN A 302 25.32 -27.65 24.77
CA GLN A 302 26.44 -27.59 23.81
C GLN A 302 26.41 -26.58 22.65
N LEU A 303 27.19 -25.51 22.83
CA LEU A 303 27.75 -24.67 21.78
C LEU A 303 28.74 -25.46 20.91
N VAL A 304 28.48 -25.54 19.59
CA VAL A 304 29.49 -25.95 18.60
C VAL A 304 30.32 -24.71 18.25
N TYR A 305 31.47 -24.56 18.89
CA TYR A 305 32.51 -23.61 18.47
C TYR A 305 33.19 -24.14 17.20
N ALA A 306 33.05 -23.44 16.07
CA ALA A 306 33.94 -23.63 14.93
C ALA A 306 35.28 -22.96 15.23
N GLN A 307 36.34 -23.76 15.40
CA GLN A 307 37.70 -23.25 15.61
C GLN A 307 38.34 -22.74 14.29
N PRO A 308 39.23 -21.75 14.35
CA PRO A 308 39.97 -21.28 13.17
C PRO A 308 41.08 -22.25 12.79
N VAL A 309 41.17 -22.57 11.49
CA VAL A 309 42.24 -23.35 10.87
C VAL A 309 43.56 -22.57 10.93
N PRO A 310 44.67 -23.14 11.43
CA PRO A 310 45.97 -22.47 11.38
C PRO A 310 46.51 -22.46 9.95
N ARG A 311 47.01 -21.31 9.51
CA ARG A 311 47.82 -21.20 8.28
C ARG A 311 49.14 -21.94 8.49
N VAL A 312 49.49 -22.81 7.54
CA VAL A 312 50.86 -23.29 7.32
C VAL A 312 51.52 -22.34 6.33
#